data_AF-A0A920GVC0-F1
#
_entry.id   AF-A0A920GVC0-F1
#
_cell.length_a   1.000
_cell.length_b   1.000
_cell.length_c   1.000
_cell.angle_alpha   90.00
_cell.angle_beta   90.00
_cell.angle_gamma   90.00
#
_symmetry.space_group_name_H-M   'P 1'
#
loop_
_entity.id
_entity.type
_entity.pdbx_description
1 polymer ?
#
loop_
_entity_poly.entity_id
_entity_poly.type
_entity_poly.pdbx_seq_one_letter_code
_entity_poly.pdbx_strand_id
1 'polypeptide(L)'
;MDEGNQFARGHPAIHVLPAILSISSKKNNNYKEFLEAFIIGYDVAARIGLACNLNLNMHPHGTWGGVGAAAALARLLKLDGNDTKELLNIASSLTLATSRKTMLEGGTVRNTYAGHFKPNGLNVSKIIDCRILWRNRWNKICFWISSFK
;
A
#
# COMPACT_ATOMS: atom_id res chain seq x y z
N MET A 1 18.98 0.84 7.01
CA MET A 1 18.83 1.13 5.58
C MET A 1 17.73 0.22 5.05
N ASP A 2 16.72 0.78 4.40
CA ASP A 2 15.62 0.06 3.74
C ASP A 2 15.95 -0.23 2.26
N GLU A 3 15.23 -1.16 1.62
CA GLU A 3 15.39 -1.49 0.19
C GLU A 3 15.05 -0.31 -0.71
N GLY A 4 15.41 -0.30 -2.01
CA GLY A 4 14.89 0.70 -2.95
C GLY A 4 14.42 0.10 -4.28
N ASN A 5 13.48 0.78 -4.93
CA ASN A 5 13.00 0.48 -6.27
C ASN A 5 13.17 1.71 -7.19
N GLN A 6 14.00 1.56 -8.23
CA GLN A 6 14.31 2.63 -9.17
C GLN A 6 13.07 3.15 -9.92
N PHE A 7 12.21 2.24 -10.39
CA PHE A 7 11.04 2.59 -11.21
C PHE A 7 9.93 3.23 -10.37
N ALA A 8 9.72 2.74 -9.15
CA ALA A 8 8.77 3.33 -8.21
C ALA A 8 9.27 4.65 -7.59
N ARG A 9 10.57 4.96 -7.75
CA ARG A 9 11.23 6.13 -7.15
C ARG A 9 11.01 6.19 -5.62
N GLY A 10 11.11 5.03 -4.97
CA GLY A 10 10.94 4.90 -3.53
C GLY A 10 11.07 3.47 -3.06
N HIS A 11 10.43 3.15 -1.93
CA HIS A 11 10.73 1.96 -1.14
C HIS A 11 9.43 1.16 -0.91
N PRO A 12 9.00 0.24 -1.81
CA PRO A 12 7.74 -0.48 -1.65
C PRO A 12 7.69 -1.43 -0.43
N ALA A 13 8.79 -2.11 -0.08
CA ALA A 13 8.78 -3.15 0.94
C ALA A 13 8.58 -2.58 2.36
N ILE A 14 9.15 -1.40 2.64
CA ILE A 14 8.93 -0.73 3.94
C ILE A 14 7.46 -0.41 4.13
N HIS A 15 6.68 -0.30 3.05
CA HIS A 15 5.23 -0.17 3.14
C HIS A 15 4.52 -1.51 3.39
N VAL A 16 4.86 -2.53 2.62
CA VAL A 16 4.14 -3.80 2.57
C VAL A 16 4.45 -4.71 3.76
N LEU A 17 5.74 -4.93 4.05
CA LEU A 17 6.20 -5.91 5.04
C LEU A 17 5.59 -5.72 6.44
N PRO A 18 5.61 -4.52 7.06
CA PRO A 18 5.03 -4.35 8.39
C PRO A 18 3.49 -4.52 8.39
N ALA A 19 2.81 -4.24 7.28
CA ALA A 19 1.36 -4.41 7.20
C ALA A 19 0.97 -5.89 7.31
N ILE A 20 1.63 -6.77 6.54
CA ILE A 20 1.37 -8.21 6.59
C ILE A 20 1.89 -8.85 7.87
N LEU A 21 3.03 -8.39 8.42
CA LEU A 21 3.55 -8.85 9.71
C LEU A 21 2.59 -8.56 10.87
N SER A 22 1.81 -7.47 10.79
CA SER A 22 0.84 -7.11 11.83
C SER A 22 -0.28 -8.14 12.03
N ILE A 23 -0.51 -9.01 11.02
CA ILE A 23 -1.53 -10.06 11.09
C ILE A 23 -0.98 -11.48 10.98
N SER A 24 0.21 -11.67 10.42
CA SER A 24 0.80 -13.01 10.25
C SER A 24 1.10 -13.67 11.58
N SER A 25 1.36 -12.90 12.64
CA SER A 25 1.54 -13.43 14.00
C SER A 25 0.23 -13.89 14.66
N LYS A 26 -0.92 -13.41 14.14
CA LYS A 26 -2.26 -13.71 14.70
C LYS A 26 -3.02 -14.77 13.91
N LYS A 27 -2.59 -15.09 12.69
CA LYS A 27 -3.18 -16.14 11.87
C LYS A 27 -2.20 -17.26 11.61
N ASN A 28 -2.68 -18.49 11.56
CA ASN A 28 -1.88 -19.68 11.27
C ASN A 28 -1.61 -19.80 9.75
N ASN A 29 -1.08 -18.74 9.14
CA ASN A 29 -0.85 -18.67 7.70
C ASN A 29 0.45 -19.41 7.35
N ASN A 30 0.44 -20.11 6.22
CA ASN A 30 1.64 -20.77 5.72
C ASN A 30 2.65 -19.74 5.18
N TYR A 31 3.96 -20.01 5.29
CA TYR A 31 5.03 -19.15 4.77
C TYR A 31 4.85 -18.83 3.27
N LYS A 32 4.29 -19.77 2.50
CA LYS A 32 3.99 -19.55 1.07
C LYS A 32 2.96 -18.45 0.86
N GLU A 33 1.88 -18.45 1.65
CA GLU A 33 0.83 -17.43 1.57
C GLU A 33 1.37 -16.06 2.01
N PHE A 34 2.24 -16.04 3.02
CA PHE A 34 2.92 -14.82 3.46
C PHE A 34 3.80 -14.22 2.35
N LEU A 35 4.66 -15.05 1.75
CA LEU A 35 5.55 -14.61 0.67
C LEU A 35 4.77 -14.17 -0.57
N GLU A 36 3.70 -14.89 -0.93
CA GLU A 36 2.84 -14.51 -2.04
C GLU A 36 2.17 -13.16 -1.81
N ALA A 37 1.61 -12.94 -0.62
CA ALA A 37 1.03 -11.65 -0.25
C ALA A 37 2.07 -10.52 -0.29
N PHE A 38 3.29 -10.78 0.20
CA PHE A 38 4.39 -9.82 0.15
C PHE A 38 4.75 -9.44 -1.29
N ILE A 39 4.95 -10.44 -2.18
CA ILE A 39 5.30 -10.24 -3.58
C ILE A 39 4.21 -9.44 -4.30
N ILE A 40 2.95 -9.82 -4.14
CA ILE A 40 1.81 -9.11 -4.73
C ILE A 40 1.76 -7.66 -4.26
N GLY A 41 1.89 -7.43 -2.96
CA GLY A 41 1.90 -6.07 -2.40
C GLY A 41 3.03 -5.22 -2.93
N TYR A 42 4.24 -5.79 -3.01
CA TYR A 42 5.42 -5.11 -3.54
C TYR A 42 5.24 -4.73 -5.00
N ASP A 43 4.80 -5.67 -5.85
CA ASP A 43 4.56 -5.44 -7.28
C ASP A 43 3.50 -4.36 -7.51
N VAL A 44 2.37 -4.42 -6.78
CA VAL A 44 1.32 -3.40 -6.86
C VAL A 44 1.86 -2.03 -6.44
N ALA A 45 2.56 -1.93 -5.29
CA ALA A 45 3.14 -0.67 -4.85
C ALA A 45 4.15 -0.11 -5.86
N ALA A 46 5.00 -0.96 -6.44
CA ALA A 46 5.99 -0.55 -7.43
C ALA A 46 5.33 0.01 -8.71
N ARG A 47 4.28 -0.67 -9.20
CA ARG A 47 3.52 -0.22 -10.39
C ARG A 47 2.77 1.08 -10.15
N ILE A 48 2.16 1.25 -8.98
CA ILE A 48 1.51 2.52 -8.62
C ILE A 48 2.55 3.63 -8.48
N GLY A 49 3.67 3.37 -7.81
CA GLY A 49 4.77 4.33 -7.69
C GLY A 49 5.30 4.79 -9.05
N LEU A 50 5.47 3.85 -9.99
CA LEU A 50 5.88 4.15 -11.37
C LEU A 50 4.82 5.00 -12.11
N ALA A 51 3.54 4.72 -11.92
CA ALA A 51 2.44 5.45 -12.56
C ALA A 51 2.17 6.82 -11.91
N CYS A 52 2.59 7.03 -10.67
CA CYS A 52 2.35 8.26 -9.93
C CYS A 52 3.29 9.39 -10.35
N ASN A 53 2.73 10.51 -10.77
CA ASN A 53 3.47 11.77 -10.89
C ASN A 53 3.39 12.57 -9.58
N LEU A 54 4.22 12.21 -8.62
CA LEU A 54 4.21 12.85 -7.29
C LEU A 54 4.78 14.27 -7.38
N ASN A 55 4.14 15.21 -6.66
CA ASN A 55 4.68 16.56 -6.50
C ASN A 55 6.13 16.50 -5.96
N LEU A 56 7.04 17.23 -6.59
CA LEU A 56 8.47 17.23 -6.27
C LEU A 56 8.76 17.67 -4.82
N ASN A 57 7.86 18.41 -4.18
CA ASN A 57 7.99 18.81 -2.79
C ASN A 57 7.54 17.73 -1.79
N MET A 58 6.94 16.64 -2.28
CA MET A 58 6.49 15.52 -1.45
C MET A 58 7.54 14.43 -1.37
N HIS A 59 7.55 13.75 -0.23
CA HIS A 59 8.37 12.56 0.00
C HIS A 59 7.57 11.31 -0.42
N PRO A 60 8.15 10.37 -1.17
CA PRO A 60 7.39 9.22 -1.69
C PRO A 60 6.81 8.32 -0.58
N HIS A 61 7.51 8.17 0.55
CA HIS A 61 6.96 7.40 1.68
C HIS A 61 5.69 8.06 2.19
N GLY A 62 4.67 7.25 2.47
CA GLY A 62 3.37 7.71 2.97
C GLY A 62 2.39 8.11 1.89
N THR A 63 2.78 8.02 0.61
CA THR A 63 1.91 8.33 -0.54
C THR A 63 1.35 7.06 -1.16
N TRP A 64 1.94 6.55 -2.24
CA TRP A 64 1.44 5.38 -2.99
C TRP A 64 1.60 4.03 -2.29
N GLY A 65 2.54 3.91 -1.34
CA GLY A 65 2.87 2.63 -0.69
C GLY A 65 1.72 1.99 0.09
N GLY A 66 0.76 2.79 0.56
CA GLY A 66 -0.43 2.30 1.25
C GLY A 66 -1.31 1.38 0.39
N VAL A 67 -1.33 1.59 -0.93
CA VAL A 67 -2.10 0.76 -1.88
C VAL A 67 -1.50 -0.65 -1.99
N GLY A 68 -0.17 -0.78 -2.02
CA GLY A 68 0.46 -2.11 -2.02
C GLY A 68 0.28 -2.84 -0.68
N ALA A 69 0.32 -2.13 0.45
CA ALA A 69 -0.01 -2.71 1.75
C ALA A 69 -1.45 -3.25 1.79
N ALA A 70 -2.41 -2.50 1.23
CA ALA A 70 -3.79 -2.95 1.07
C ALA A 70 -3.92 -4.19 0.17
N ALA A 71 -3.23 -4.23 -0.97
CA ALA A 71 -3.22 -5.39 -1.87
C ALA A 71 -2.66 -6.65 -1.17
N ALA A 72 -1.57 -6.50 -0.43
CA ALA A 72 -0.96 -7.58 0.33
C ALA A 72 -1.91 -8.13 1.40
N LEU A 73 -2.58 -7.25 2.15
CA LEU A 73 -3.55 -7.63 3.16
C LEU A 73 -4.79 -8.29 2.56
N ALA A 74 -5.29 -7.79 1.43
CA ALA A 74 -6.39 -8.42 0.71
C ALA A 74 -6.05 -9.87 0.32
N ARG A 75 -4.84 -10.09 -0.21
CA ARG A 75 -4.35 -11.44 -0.52
C ARG A 75 -4.24 -12.29 0.74
N LEU A 76 -3.61 -11.77 1.79
CA LEU A 76 -3.32 -12.53 3.01
C LEU A 76 -4.57 -12.86 3.82
N LEU A 77 -5.60 -12.01 3.74
CA LEU A 77 -6.91 -12.21 4.38
C LEU A 77 -7.90 -12.97 3.50
N LYS A 78 -7.52 -13.30 2.25
CA LYS A 78 -8.37 -14.00 1.28
C LYS A 78 -9.69 -13.27 1.03
N LEU A 79 -9.63 -11.94 0.91
CA LEU A 79 -10.79 -11.12 0.57
C LEU A 79 -11.31 -11.46 -0.83
N ASP A 80 -12.62 -11.29 -1.03
CA ASP A 80 -13.20 -11.43 -2.36
C ASP A 80 -12.87 -10.22 -3.26
N GLY A 81 -13.28 -10.28 -4.53
CA GLY A 81 -12.99 -9.22 -5.50
C GLY A 81 -13.62 -7.86 -5.18
N ASN A 82 -14.80 -7.84 -4.55
CA ASN A 82 -15.48 -6.60 -4.19
C ASN A 82 -14.81 -5.95 -2.98
N ASP A 83 -14.53 -6.73 -1.94
CA ASP A 83 -13.86 -6.27 -0.73
C ASP A 83 -12.42 -5.81 -1.04
N THR A 84 -11.72 -6.53 -1.91
CA THR A 84 -10.39 -6.13 -2.39
C THR A 84 -10.44 -4.78 -3.09
N LYS A 85 -11.41 -4.59 -3.99
CA LYS A 85 -11.60 -3.33 -4.72
C LYS A 85 -11.92 -2.17 -3.77
N GLU A 86 -12.80 -2.39 -2.81
CA GLU A 86 -13.17 -1.39 -1.81
C GLU A 86 -11.97 -0.99 -0.93
N LEU A 87 -11.23 -1.97 -0.43
CA LEU A 87 -10.05 -1.73 0.40
C LEU A 87 -8.99 -0.92 -0.34
N LEU A 88 -8.68 -1.27 -1.59
CA LEU A 88 -7.72 -0.52 -2.40
C LEU A 88 -8.19 0.92 -2.63
N ASN A 89 -9.50 1.12 -2.84
CA ASN A 89 -10.13 2.43 -3.05
C ASN A 89 -9.88 3.34 -1.87
N ILE A 90 -10.19 2.82 -0.68
CA ILE A 90 -10.04 3.51 0.58
C ILE A 90 -8.56 3.82 0.82
N ALA A 91 -7.67 2.83 0.65
CA ALA A 91 -6.23 3.03 0.78
C ALA A 91 -5.68 4.12 -0.14
N SER A 92 -6.17 4.20 -1.38
CA SER A 92 -5.75 5.24 -2.34
C SER A 92 -6.19 6.66 -1.95
N SER A 93 -7.20 6.79 -1.09
CA SER A 93 -7.73 8.09 -0.64
C SER A 93 -7.12 8.57 0.68
N LEU A 94 -6.32 7.74 1.35
CA LEU A 94 -5.76 8.00 2.68
C LEU A 94 -4.25 8.25 2.65
N THR A 95 -3.76 8.76 1.53
CA THR A 95 -2.35 9.16 1.34
C THR A 95 -2.00 10.40 2.16
N LEU A 96 -0.76 10.50 2.62
CA LEU A 96 -0.28 11.63 3.40
C LEU A 96 0.25 12.76 2.53
N ALA A 97 -0.03 14.01 2.94
CA ALA A 97 0.63 15.19 2.44
C ALA A 97 2.04 15.31 3.07
N THR A 98 3.02 14.61 2.53
CA THR A 98 4.39 14.55 3.07
C THR A 98 5.29 15.68 2.58
N SER A 99 6.38 15.93 3.29
CA SER A 99 7.37 16.96 2.91
C SER A 99 8.73 16.35 2.63
N ARG A 100 9.29 16.64 1.44
CA ARG A 100 10.64 16.25 1.05
C ARG A 100 11.72 17.02 1.80
N LYS A 101 11.43 18.23 2.29
CA LYS A 101 12.39 19.05 3.06
C LYS A 101 12.92 18.31 4.29
N THR A 102 12.06 17.52 4.94
CA THR A 102 12.44 16.72 6.09
C THR A 102 13.58 15.74 5.78
N MET A 103 13.67 15.20 4.55
CA MET A 103 14.80 14.39 4.12
C MET A 103 16.06 15.24 3.87
N LEU A 104 15.90 16.38 3.21
CA LEU A 104 17.01 17.27 2.84
C LEU A 104 17.68 17.92 4.06
N GLU A 105 16.90 18.18 5.10
CA GLU A 105 17.35 18.83 6.34
C GLU A 105 17.73 17.82 7.44
N GLY A 106 17.72 16.51 7.14
CA GLY A 106 18.06 15.46 8.09
C GLY A 106 17.00 15.19 9.17
N GLY A 107 15.79 15.71 9.01
CA GLY A 107 14.65 15.49 9.90
C GLY A 107 14.20 14.03 9.94
N THR A 108 14.18 13.43 11.14
CA THR A 108 13.80 12.03 11.36
C THR A 108 12.30 11.77 11.27
N VAL A 109 11.47 12.82 11.32
CA VAL A 109 10.00 12.71 11.19
C VAL A 109 9.58 11.99 9.91
N ARG A 110 10.38 12.04 8.85
CA ARG A 110 10.13 11.32 7.59
C ARG A 110 10.00 9.80 7.76
N ASN A 111 10.66 9.23 8.78
CA ASN A 111 10.59 7.80 9.06
C ASN A 111 9.18 7.38 9.49
N THR A 112 8.41 8.31 10.06
CA THR A 112 7.01 8.08 10.42
C THR A 112 6.12 7.96 9.19
N TYR A 113 6.44 8.61 8.06
CA TYR A 113 5.61 8.57 6.85
C TYR A 113 5.39 7.15 6.34
N ALA A 114 6.42 6.31 6.45
CA ALA A 114 6.31 4.91 6.10
C ALA A 114 5.36 4.16 7.05
N GLY A 115 5.21 4.54 8.31
CA GLY A 115 4.35 3.87 9.29
C GLY A 115 2.95 4.47 9.46
N HIS A 116 2.73 5.73 9.06
CA HIS A 116 1.62 6.54 9.55
C HIS A 116 0.26 6.20 8.91
N PHE A 117 0.21 5.78 7.64
CA PHE A 117 -1.03 5.22 7.09
C PHE A 117 -0.80 3.98 6.25
N LYS A 118 -1.09 2.83 6.86
CA LYS A 118 -1.33 1.55 6.21
C LYS A 118 -2.61 1.01 6.84
N PRO A 119 -3.52 0.39 6.06
CA PRO A 119 -4.44 -0.54 6.69
C PRO A 119 -3.57 -1.52 7.47
N ASN A 120 -3.69 -1.53 8.80
CA ASN A 120 -3.20 -2.64 9.60
C ASN A 120 -4.29 -3.71 9.51
N GLY A 121 -3.95 -4.99 9.41
CA GLY A 121 -4.99 -5.98 9.08
C GLY A 121 -6.09 -6.16 10.13
N LEU A 122 -5.94 -5.59 11.34
CA LEU A 122 -7.00 -5.45 12.35
C LEU A 122 -8.07 -4.39 11.99
N ASN A 123 -7.69 -3.39 11.20
CA ASN A 123 -8.58 -2.34 10.72
C ASN A 123 -9.23 -2.72 9.39
N VAL A 124 -8.66 -3.66 8.63
CA VAL A 124 -9.19 -4.04 7.31
C VAL A 124 -10.61 -4.57 7.40
N SER A 125 -10.90 -5.49 8.35
CA SER A 125 -12.26 -6.00 8.52
C SER A 125 -13.23 -4.88 8.90
N LYS A 126 -12.84 -4.00 9.85
CA LYS A 126 -13.66 -2.84 10.24
C LYS A 126 -13.90 -1.85 9.10
N ILE A 127 -12.88 -1.60 8.27
CA ILE A 127 -12.97 -0.72 7.10
C ILE A 127 -13.98 -1.26 6.09
N ILE A 128 -13.99 -2.58 5.87
CA ILE A 128 -14.93 -3.26 4.97
C ILE A 128 -16.34 -3.32 5.59
N ASP A 129 -16.44 -3.67 6.88
CA ASP A 129 -17.71 -3.79 7.61
C ASP A 129 -18.48 -2.46 7.66
N CYS A 130 -17.76 -1.33 7.78
CA CYS A 130 -18.36 0.00 7.76
C CYS A 130 -18.92 0.39 6.37
N ARG A 131 -18.66 -0.39 5.31
CA ARG A 131 -19.10 -0.13 3.92
C ARG A 131 -18.91 1.34 3.54
N ILE A 132 -17.70 1.86 3.73
CA ILE A 132 -17.37 3.24 3.34
C ILE A 132 -17.29 3.26 1.81
N LEU A 133 -18.46 3.32 1.18
CA LEU A 133 -18.60 3.22 -0.27
C LEU A 133 -17.99 4.44 -0.96
N TRP A 134 -16.81 4.27 -1.55
CA TRP A 134 -16.28 5.22 -2.53
C TRP A 134 -16.81 4.86 -3.92
N ARG A 135 -17.86 5.58 -4.34
CA ARG A 135 -18.60 5.33 -5.60
C ARG A 135 -17.80 5.91 -6.80
N ASN A 136 -17.46 5.03 -7.76
CA ASN A 136 -17.12 5.32 -9.17
C ASN A 136 -15.79 6.03 -9.56
N ARG A 137 -14.62 5.40 -9.37
CA ARG A 137 -13.40 5.75 -10.15
C ARG A 137 -12.46 4.61 -10.59
N TRP A 138 -12.61 3.39 -10.06
CA TRP A 138 -11.74 2.24 -10.36
C TRP A 138 -11.70 1.77 -11.82
N ASN A 139 -12.73 2.02 -12.64
CA ASN A 139 -12.75 1.53 -14.03
C ASN A 139 -11.56 2.05 -14.85
N LYS A 140 -10.92 3.17 -14.46
CA LYS A 140 -9.70 3.66 -15.12
C LYS A 140 -8.41 2.96 -14.67
N ILE A 141 -8.34 2.48 -13.43
CA ILE A 141 -7.14 1.82 -12.88
C ILE A 141 -7.15 0.33 -13.23
N CYS A 142 -8.30 -0.36 -13.16
CA CYS A 142 -8.42 -1.77 -13.53
C CYS A 142 -8.12 -2.01 -15.01
N PHE A 143 -8.61 -1.14 -15.91
CA PHE A 143 -8.34 -1.21 -17.35
C PHE A 143 -6.83 -1.11 -17.65
N TRP A 144 -6.10 -0.34 -16.85
CA TRP A 144 -4.66 -0.16 -17.00
C TRP A 144 -3.86 -1.36 -16.47
N ILE A 145 -4.24 -1.93 -15.32
CA ILE A 145 -3.57 -3.14 -14.78
C ILE A 145 -3.75 -4.34 -15.72
N SER A 146 -4.91 -4.48 -16.38
CA SER A 146 -5.14 -5.53 -17.37
C SER A 146 -4.40 -5.34 -18.70
N SER A 147 -3.83 -4.15 -18.95
CA SER A 147 -3.12 -3.82 -20.21
C SER A 147 -1.64 -4.23 -20.21
N PHE A 148 -1.16 -4.89 -19.15
CA PHE A 148 0.21 -5.42 -19.04
C PHE A 148 0.29 -6.95 -19.30
N LYS A 149 -0.65 -7.50 -20.07
CA LYS A 149 -0.54 -8.85 -20.64
C LYS A 149 -0.05 -8.77 -22.08
#